data_AF-A0A4Q3JDX4-F1
#
_entry.id   AF-A0A4Q3JDX4-F1
#
_cell.length_a   1.000
_cell.length_b   1.000
_cell.length_c   1.000
_cell.angle_alpha   90.00
_cell.angle_beta   90.00
_cell.angle_gamma   90.00
#
_symmetry.space_group_name_H-M   'P 1'
#
loop_
_entity.id
_entity.type
_entity.pdbx_description
1 polymer ?
#
loop_
_entity_poly.entity_id
_entity_poly.type
_entity_poly.pdbx_seq_one_letter_code
_entity_poly.pdbx_strand_id
1 'polypeptide(L)'
;MNAPNPAFAPTRRAVLAIAAGVAGELALSFRLSGNTAMAQSAEASSFRPNSVVRIDRDGTVTLVVPYAEMGQGSLMSVAMLVAEELEIEPSAVKTEHAIGDNVLYASPLLGEQITGGSLSLRGAWKPMRQAGAAARMMLVEAAARGWSVPISSCHAEAGHVLHPASGRRVAYGTLVQVASTVPVPQDPPLKTGTLRLIGKTLQRIDSPAKVNGSAIFGIDVRLPGMRYASVMACPVLGGTLRRVDQAPALAIRGVRQVVELPNAIAVVADHTGAARKGLAALKPEWSDGANASLDTAGLVATCDAALGTQGLIAETKGEPARAMSAAKTTYEADFRLPMLAHAALEPLCCTAHVRPGSCEIWVGSQAPGRARNEVAQALGLPAEAVQVNNH
;
A
#
# COMPACT_ATOMS: atom_id res chain seq x y z
N MET A 1 -7.20 -23.34 -27.11
CA MET A 1 -6.89 -22.08 -27.81
C MET A 1 -7.98 -21.85 -28.84
N ASN A 2 -8.94 -20.96 -28.56
CA ASN A 2 -9.96 -20.55 -29.54
C ASN A 2 -9.36 -19.47 -30.44
N ALA A 3 -9.56 -19.57 -31.74
CA ALA A 3 -9.11 -18.55 -32.69
C ALA A 3 -9.69 -17.17 -32.31
N PRO A 4 -8.94 -16.07 -32.45
CA PRO A 4 -9.43 -14.73 -32.12
C PRO A 4 -10.64 -14.39 -33.00
N ASN A 5 -11.74 -13.96 -32.37
CA ASN A 5 -12.93 -13.52 -33.08
C ASN A 5 -12.56 -12.32 -33.98
N PRO A 6 -12.75 -12.39 -35.30
CA PRO A 6 -12.33 -11.34 -36.23
C PRO A 6 -12.95 -9.97 -35.93
N ALA A 7 -14.10 -9.93 -35.24
CA ALA A 7 -14.75 -8.70 -34.79
C ALA A 7 -13.94 -7.89 -33.76
N PHE A 8 -12.99 -8.53 -33.06
CA PHE A 8 -12.17 -7.90 -32.00
C PHE A 8 -10.67 -7.93 -32.32
N ALA A 9 -10.31 -8.18 -33.59
CA ALA A 9 -8.93 -8.12 -34.05
C ALA A 9 -8.46 -6.65 -34.20
N PRO A 10 -7.21 -6.33 -33.84
CA PRO A 10 -6.67 -4.98 -33.99
C PRO A 10 -6.58 -4.57 -35.46
N THR A 11 -6.84 -3.30 -35.76
CA THR A 11 -6.58 -2.75 -37.10
C THR A 11 -5.07 -2.70 -37.38
N ARG A 12 -4.64 -2.75 -38.65
CA ARG A 12 -3.21 -2.64 -39.03
C ARG A 12 -2.51 -1.42 -38.42
N ARG A 13 -3.23 -0.31 -38.25
CA ARG A 13 -2.73 0.92 -37.63
C ARG A 13 -2.52 0.77 -36.11
N ALA A 14 -3.40 0.04 -35.43
CA ALA A 14 -3.25 -0.29 -34.01
C ALA A 14 -2.06 -1.24 -33.77
N VAL A 15 -1.84 -2.22 -34.66
CA VAL A 15 -0.68 -3.14 -34.58
C VAL A 15 0.65 -2.39 -34.66
N LEU A 16 0.75 -1.37 -35.51
CA LEU A 16 1.97 -0.54 -35.65
C LEU A 16 2.21 0.38 -34.44
N ALA A 17 1.16 0.84 -33.75
CA ALA A 17 1.30 1.59 -32.50
C ALA A 17 1.69 0.70 -31.30
N ILE A 18 1.25 -0.57 -31.32
CA ILE A 18 1.52 -1.57 -30.27
C ILE A 18 2.95 -2.12 -30.33
N ALA A 19 3.62 -2.09 -31.49
CA ALA A 19 4.97 -2.64 -31.67
C ALA A 19 6.07 -1.95 -30.83
N ALA A 20 5.78 -0.80 -30.20
CA ALA A 20 6.70 -0.10 -29.29
C ALA A 20 6.58 -0.52 -27.80
N GLY A 21 5.65 -1.42 -27.44
CA GLY A 21 5.44 -1.86 -26.06
C GLY A 21 5.03 -3.33 -25.98
N VAL A 22 5.95 -4.19 -25.50
CA VAL A 22 5.60 -5.55 -25.10
C VAL A 22 4.72 -5.50 -23.84
N ALA A 23 3.41 -5.77 -23.99
CA ALA A 23 2.59 -6.68 -23.18
C ALA A 23 1.09 -6.45 -23.44
N GLY A 24 0.34 -7.53 -23.60
CA GLY A 24 -1.04 -7.54 -24.09
C GLY A 24 -2.12 -7.26 -23.04
N GLU A 25 -1.96 -6.26 -22.18
CA GLU A 25 -2.81 -6.02 -21.00
C GLU A 25 -3.56 -4.67 -21.09
N LEU A 26 -4.73 -4.55 -20.44
CA LEU A 26 -5.39 -3.25 -20.23
C LEU A 26 -5.07 -2.80 -18.81
N ALA A 27 -4.25 -1.77 -18.71
CA ALA A 27 -3.89 -1.15 -17.44
C ALA A 27 -4.43 0.28 -17.37
N LEU A 28 -5.13 0.60 -16.28
CA LEU A 28 -5.68 1.93 -16.08
C LEU A 28 -4.87 2.72 -15.05
N SER A 29 -4.62 3.99 -15.40
CA SER A 29 -3.85 4.92 -14.60
C SER A 29 -4.73 6.01 -13.94
N PHE A 30 -4.93 5.94 -12.62
CA PHE A 30 -5.60 6.94 -11.80
C PHE A 30 -4.63 7.43 -10.72
N ARG A 31 -4.37 8.74 -10.69
CA ARG A 31 -3.62 9.35 -9.59
C ARG A 31 -4.52 9.43 -8.37
N LEU A 32 -4.05 8.89 -7.25
CA LEU A 32 -4.75 8.98 -5.97
C LEU A 32 -4.60 10.37 -5.33
N SER A 33 -3.63 11.18 -5.75
CA SER A 33 -3.47 12.56 -5.28
C SER A 33 -4.43 13.52 -6.00
N GLY A 34 -5.30 14.19 -5.24
CA GLY A 34 -6.38 15.04 -5.74
C GLY A 34 -5.99 16.43 -6.26
N ASN A 35 -4.76 16.68 -6.70
CA ASN A 35 -4.40 17.97 -7.28
C ASN A 35 -4.69 17.99 -8.79
N THR A 36 -5.77 18.68 -9.15
CA THR A 36 -6.08 19.15 -10.50
C THR A 36 -5.08 20.24 -10.90
N ALA A 37 -3.92 19.84 -11.40
CA ALA A 37 -3.06 20.69 -12.21
C ALA A 37 -2.51 19.84 -13.36
N MET A 38 -3.18 19.95 -14.51
CA MET A 38 -2.81 19.28 -15.75
C MET A 38 -1.56 19.94 -16.32
N ALA A 39 -0.43 19.22 -16.30
CA ALA A 39 0.69 19.51 -17.17
C ALA A 39 0.63 18.52 -18.35
N GLN A 40 0.26 19.02 -19.52
CA GLN A 40 0.67 18.41 -20.78
C GLN A 40 2.15 18.73 -20.97
N SER A 41 3.02 17.73 -20.84
CA SER A 41 4.33 17.78 -21.48
C SER A 41 4.38 16.71 -22.57
N ALA A 42 4.48 17.20 -23.80
CA ALA A 42 4.84 16.41 -24.95
C ALA A 42 6.35 16.14 -24.89
N GLU A 43 6.73 14.99 -24.35
CA GLU A 43 7.99 14.32 -24.70
C GLU A 43 7.86 12.84 -24.32
N ALA A 44 8.11 11.98 -25.30
CA ALA A 44 8.04 10.54 -25.15
C ALA A 44 9.23 10.04 -24.31
N SER A 45 9.06 9.94 -22.99
CA SER A 45 9.93 9.15 -22.12
C SER A 45 9.09 8.40 -21.07
N SER A 46 8.62 7.23 -21.51
CA SER A 46 8.04 6.11 -20.74
C SER A 46 7.09 6.42 -19.57
N PHE A 47 5.84 6.76 -19.90
CA PHE A 47 4.68 6.35 -19.11
C PHE A 47 4.66 4.81 -19.01
N ARG A 48 4.68 4.24 -17.80
CA ARG A 48 4.62 2.79 -17.52
C ARG A 48 3.75 2.47 -16.29
N PRO A 49 2.97 1.37 -16.29
CA PRO A 49 1.53 1.46 -16.58
C PRO A 49 0.70 0.42 -15.79
N ASN A 50 0.37 0.62 -14.50
CA ASN A 50 -0.42 -0.34 -13.70
C ASN A 50 -1.03 0.28 -12.42
N SER A 51 -1.70 1.44 -12.52
CA SER A 51 -1.83 2.29 -11.33
C SER A 51 -2.79 1.82 -10.23
N VAL A 52 -3.75 0.92 -10.51
CA VAL A 52 -4.64 0.33 -9.50
C VAL A 52 -5.45 -0.81 -10.08
N VAL A 53 -5.86 -0.77 -11.35
CA VAL A 53 -6.67 -1.84 -11.97
C VAL A 53 -6.00 -2.33 -13.26
N ARG A 54 -5.71 -3.63 -13.32
CA ARG A 54 -5.18 -4.35 -14.47
C ARG A 54 -6.18 -5.44 -14.88
N ILE A 55 -6.45 -5.55 -16.18
CA ILE A 55 -7.28 -6.62 -16.75
C ILE A 55 -6.48 -7.35 -17.81
N ASP A 56 -6.25 -8.63 -17.56
CA ASP A 56 -5.48 -9.51 -18.43
C ASP A 56 -6.38 -10.13 -19.52
N ARG A 57 -5.79 -10.63 -20.61
CA ARG A 57 -6.53 -11.24 -21.74
C ARG A 57 -7.32 -12.49 -21.37
N ASP A 58 -6.93 -13.16 -20.29
CA ASP A 58 -7.67 -14.30 -19.74
C ASP A 58 -8.88 -13.86 -18.89
N GLY A 59 -9.06 -12.56 -18.68
CA GLY A 59 -10.13 -11.96 -17.88
C GLY A 59 -9.77 -11.79 -16.40
N THR A 60 -8.55 -12.14 -15.98
CA THR A 60 -8.07 -11.89 -14.61
C THR A 60 -8.07 -10.38 -14.35
N VAL A 61 -8.72 -9.97 -13.26
CA VAL A 61 -8.69 -8.59 -12.77
C VAL A 61 -7.75 -8.53 -11.58
N THR A 62 -6.69 -7.73 -11.70
CA THR A 62 -5.75 -7.50 -10.61
C THR A 62 -5.85 -6.06 -10.11
N LEU A 63 -6.00 -5.92 -8.79
CA LEU A 63 -6.06 -4.66 -8.08
C LEU A 63 -4.74 -4.43 -7.33
N VAL A 64 -4.04 -3.36 -7.69
CA VAL A 64 -2.86 -2.90 -6.96
C VAL A 64 -3.33 -2.01 -5.80
N VAL A 65 -3.15 -2.48 -4.56
CA VAL A 65 -3.64 -1.82 -3.35
C VAL A 65 -2.52 -1.04 -2.66
N PRO A 66 -2.63 0.29 -2.55
CA PRO A 66 -1.60 1.15 -1.95
C PRO A 66 -1.64 1.21 -0.41
N TYR A 67 -2.53 0.44 0.20
CA TYR A 67 -2.73 0.38 1.64
C TYR A 67 -2.21 -0.95 2.20
N ALA A 68 -1.59 -0.89 3.38
CA ALA A 68 -1.15 -2.06 4.12
C ALA A 68 -2.36 -2.76 4.76
N GLU A 69 -2.39 -4.10 4.75
CA GLU A 69 -3.45 -4.88 5.37
C GLU A 69 -3.02 -5.43 6.73
N MET A 70 -3.58 -4.88 7.80
CA MET A 70 -3.22 -5.23 9.18
C MET A 70 -4.37 -5.91 9.94
N GLY A 71 -5.39 -6.38 9.22
CA GLY A 71 -6.60 -6.99 9.77
C GLY A 71 -7.87 -6.16 9.55
N GLN A 72 -7.75 -4.88 9.16
CA GLN A 72 -8.90 -3.99 8.99
C GLN A 72 -9.76 -4.26 7.74
N GLY A 73 -9.33 -5.12 6.81
CA GLY A 73 -10.14 -5.48 5.63
C GLY A 73 -10.08 -4.46 4.49
N SER A 74 -8.97 -3.74 4.40
CA SER A 74 -8.69 -2.77 3.35
C SER A 74 -8.60 -3.41 1.97
N LEU A 75 -7.93 -4.57 1.82
CA LEU A 75 -7.84 -5.27 0.53
C LEU A 75 -9.24 -5.58 -0.03
N MET A 76 -10.08 -6.20 0.81
CA MET A 76 -11.44 -6.55 0.44
C MET A 76 -12.30 -5.32 0.15
N SER A 77 -12.26 -4.31 1.02
CA SER A 77 -13.09 -3.13 0.90
C SER A 77 -12.74 -2.32 -0.36
N VAL A 78 -11.45 -2.19 -0.70
CA VAL A 78 -11.01 -1.54 -1.94
C VAL A 78 -11.37 -2.39 -3.17
N ALA A 79 -11.22 -3.72 -3.10
CA ALA A 79 -11.65 -4.63 -4.16
C ALA A 79 -13.15 -4.51 -4.44
N MET A 80 -13.98 -4.37 -3.40
CA MET A 80 -15.43 -4.17 -3.55
C MET A 80 -15.76 -2.86 -4.27
N LEU A 81 -15.00 -1.77 -4.05
CA LEU A 81 -15.21 -0.51 -4.77
C LEU A 81 -15.03 -0.67 -6.28
N VAL A 82 -13.95 -1.34 -6.67
CA VAL A 82 -13.65 -1.60 -8.08
C VAL A 82 -14.64 -2.60 -8.66
N ALA A 83 -14.90 -3.70 -7.97
CA ALA A 83 -15.78 -4.77 -8.43
C ALA A 83 -17.24 -4.30 -8.61
N GLU A 84 -17.72 -3.43 -7.72
CA GLU A 84 -19.06 -2.81 -7.84
C GLU A 84 -19.19 -2.09 -9.17
N GLU A 85 -18.20 -1.25 -9.48
CA GLU A 85 -18.21 -0.46 -10.70
C GLU A 85 -17.87 -1.32 -11.92
N LEU A 86 -17.03 -2.33 -11.82
CA LEU A 86 -16.61 -3.14 -12.94
C LEU A 86 -17.61 -4.26 -13.31
N GLU A 87 -18.70 -4.42 -12.55
CA GLU A 87 -19.71 -5.48 -12.76
C GLU A 87 -19.11 -6.90 -12.67
N ILE A 88 -18.26 -7.13 -11.67
CA ILE A 88 -17.63 -8.44 -11.41
C ILE A 88 -17.87 -8.90 -9.99
N GLU A 89 -17.73 -10.20 -9.75
CA GLU A 89 -17.68 -10.73 -8.38
C GLU A 89 -16.36 -10.34 -7.70
N PRO A 90 -16.36 -9.97 -6.41
CA PRO A 90 -15.13 -9.65 -5.70
C PRO A 90 -14.13 -10.81 -5.67
N SER A 91 -14.60 -12.05 -5.68
CA SER A 91 -13.74 -13.25 -5.75
C SER A 91 -12.97 -13.38 -7.07
N ALA A 92 -13.36 -12.66 -8.12
CA ALA A 92 -12.63 -12.60 -9.38
C ALA A 92 -11.48 -11.58 -9.36
N VAL A 93 -11.35 -10.78 -8.29
CA VAL A 93 -10.29 -9.80 -8.11
C VAL A 93 -9.11 -10.44 -7.38
N LYS A 94 -7.94 -10.43 -8.01
CA LYS A 94 -6.66 -10.65 -7.33
C LYS A 94 -6.17 -9.32 -6.77
N THR A 95 -5.52 -9.34 -5.62
CA THR A 95 -4.87 -8.15 -5.06
C THR A 95 -3.36 -8.31 -5.01
N GLU A 96 -2.67 -7.24 -5.37
CA GLU A 96 -1.22 -7.08 -5.23
C GLU A 96 -0.99 -5.85 -4.35
N HIS A 97 -0.02 -5.89 -3.43
CA HIS A 97 0.38 -4.67 -2.73
C HIS A 97 1.14 -3.75 -3.69
N ALA A 98 0.86 -2.46 -3.62
CA ALA A 98 1.63 -1.48 -4.37
C ALA A 98 3.07 -1.46 -3.89
N ILE A 99 4.01 -1.27 -4.82
CA ILE A 99 5.39 -0.92 -4.49
C ILE A 99 5.43 0.39 -3.69
N GLY A 100 6.53 0.63 -2.99
CA GLY A 100 6.80 1.95 -2.41
C GLY A 100 6.92 3.00 -3.52
N ASP A 101 5.95 3.90 -3.65
CA ASP A 101 5.99 5.06 -4.54
C ASP A 101 5.01 6.15 -4.10
N ASN A 102 5.54 7.21 -3.48
CA ASN A 102 4.72 8.35 -3.04
C ASN A 102 4.14 9.18 -4.19
N VAL A 103 4.73 9.16 -5.38
CA VAL A 103 4.20 9.91 -6.54
C VAL A 103 2.96 9.22 -7.09
N LEU A 104 2.96 7.89 -7.12
CA LEU A 104 1.87 7.10 -7.69
C LEU A 104 0.78 6.79 -6.66
N TYR A 105 1.17 6.47 -5.42
CA TYR A 105 0.32 5.81 -4.44
C TYR A 105 0.05 6.63 -3.17
N ALA A 106 0.38 7.93 -3.19
CA ALA A 106 0.07 8.79 -2.06
C ALA A 106 -1.44 8.83 -1.77
N SER A 107 -1.79 8.66 -0.50
CA SER A 107 -3.14 8.83 -0.01
C SER A 107 -3.60 10.28 -0.26
N PRO A 108 -4.77 10.51 -0.89
CA PRO A 108 -5.28 11.86 -1.13
C PRO A 108 -5.47 12.67 0.15
N LEU A 109 -5.64 11.99 1.29
CA LEU A 109 -5.92 12.62 2.58
C LEU A 109 -4.66 12.81 3.44
N LEU A 110 -3.54 12.14 3.11
CA LEU A 110 -2.30 12.20 3.89
C LEU A 110 -1.09 12.70 3.09
N GLY A 111 -1.18 12.77 1.76
CA GLY A 111 -0.08 13.23 0.90
C GLY A 111 1.10 12.26 0.76
N GLU A 112 1.03 11.09 1.40
CA GLU A 112 2.06 10.06 1.38
C GLU A 112 1.41 8.67 1.21
N GLN A 113 2.15 7.69 0.70
CA GLN A 113 1.73 6.29 0.67
C GLN A 113 1.88 5.70 2.07
N ILE A 114 0.82 5.90 2.85
CA ILE A 114 0.73 5.49 4.25
C ILE A 114 -0.68 5.02 4.58
N THR A 115 -0.76 4.01 5.45
CA THR A 115 -1.98 3.52 6.08
C THR A 115 -2.05 4.07 7.50
N GLY A 116 -3.11 4.83 7.82
CA GLY A 116 -3.28 5.47 9.12
C GLY A 116 -4.53 6.35 9.22
N GLY A 117 -4.85 6.77 10.45
CA GLY A 117 -5.92 7.74 10.73
C GLY A 117 -7.35 7.31 10.35
N SER A 118 -7.57 6.01 10.10
CA SER A 118 -8.83 5.50 9.52
C SER A 118 -9.17 6.13 8.16
N LEU A 119 -8.15 6.46 7.36
CA LEU A 119 -8.30 7.20 6.11
C LEU A 119 -8.26 6.32 4.84
N SER A 120 -7.86 5.04 4.92
CA SER A 120 -7.66 4.20 3.73
C SER A 120 -8.90 4.13 2.84
N LEU A 121 -10.05 3.71 3.38
CA LEU A 121 -11.28 3.61 2.58
C LEU A 121 -11.81 4.99 2.17
N ARG A 122 -11.67 6.01 3.03
CA ARG A 122 -12.09 7.38 2.74
C ARG A 122 -11.32 7.96 1.55
N GLY A 123 -10.01 7.72 1.50
CA GLY A 123 -9.15 8.12 0.39
C GLY A 123 -9.39 7.29 -0.87
N ALA A 124 -9.67 6.00 -0.72
CA ALA A 124 -9.94 5.09 -1.83
C ALA A 124 -11.33 5.28 -2.47
N TRP A 125 -12.31 5.80 -1.72
CA TRP A 125 -13.72 5.79 -2.08
C TRP A 125 -14.01 6.28 -3.51
N LYS A 126 -13.59 7.51 -3.82
CA LYS A 126 -13.86 8.11 -5.13
C LYS A 126 -12.91 7.57 -6.21
N PRO A 127 -11.58 7.58 -6.03
CA PRO A 127 -10.65 7.18 -7.09
C PRO A 127 -10.80 5.72 -7.54
N MET A 128 -11.03 4.80 -6.60
CA MET A 128 -11.12 3.36 -6.94
C MET A 128 -12.43 3.04 -7.64
N ARG A 129 -13.51 3.72 -7.26
CA ARG A 129 -14.78 3.61 -7.99
C ARG A 129 -14.68 4.21 -9.39
N GLN A 130 -14.02 5.37 -9.54
CA GLN A 130 -13.76 5.95 -10.85
C GLN A 130 -12.91 5.01 -11.72
N ALA A 131 -11.93 4.33 -11.13
CA ALA A 131 -11.13 3.34 -11.85
C ALA A 131 -11.96 2.17 -12.39
N GLY A 132 -12.81 1.57 -11.55
CA GLY A 132 -13.73 0.51 -11.99
C GLY A 132 -14.74 0.99 -13.04
N ALA A 133 -15.27 2.21 -12.90
CA ALA A 133 -16.27 2.77 -13.81
C ALA A 133 -15.67 3.09 -15.18
N ALA A 134 -14.48 3.68 -15.22
CA ALA A 134 -13.74 3.92 -16.46
C ALA A 134 -13.41 2.61 -17.18
N ALA A 135 -12.93 1.59 -16.47
CA ALA A 135 -12.68 0.26 -17.02
C ALA A 135 -13.93 -0.32 -17.68
N ARG A 136 -15.06 -0.31 -16.96
CA ARG A 136 -16.36 -0.76 -17.47
C ARG A 136 -16.74 -0.03 -18.75
N MET A 137 -16.65 1.30 -18.78
CA MET A 137 -17.01 2.11 -19.95
C MET A 137 -16.13 1.78 -21.16
N MET A 138 -14.81 1.65 -20.97
CA MET A 138 -13.89 1.30 -22.05
C MET A 138 -14.16 -0.09 -22.63
N LEU A 139 -14.49 -1.06 -21.78
CA LEU A 139 -14.87 -2.41 -22.20
C LEU A 139 -16.20 -2.41 -22.97
N VAL A 140 -17.22 -1.69 -22.47
CA VAL A 140 -18.52 -1.57 -23.15
C VAL A 140 -18.37 -0.91 -24.52
N GLU A 141 -17.56 0.14 -24.62
CA GLU A 141 -17.26 0.79 -25.89
C GLU A 141 -16.50 -0.13 -26.85
N ALA A 142 -15.50 -0.87 -26.36
CA ALA A 142 -14.77 -1.84 -27.16
C ALA A 142 -15.69 -2.91 -27.76
N ALA A 143 -16.63 -3.43 -26.97
CA ALA A 143 -17.62 -4.40 -27.43
C ALA A 143 -18.55 -3.80 -28.49
N ALA A 144 -19.10 -2.62 -28.22
CA ALA A 144 -20.00 -1.92 -29.14
C ALA A 144 -19.33 -1.62 -30.49
N ARG A 145 -18.06 -1.19 -30.48
CA ARG A 145 -17.24 -0.99 -31.68
C ARG A 145 -17.05 -2.29 -32.48
N GLY A 146 -16.66 -3.39 -31.82
CA GLY A 146 -16.50 -4.68 -32.50
C GLY A 146 -17.80 -5.27 -33.04
N TRP A 147 -18.92 -4.90 -32.43
CA TRP A 147 -20.26 -5.32 -32.84
C TRP A 147 -20.96 -4.39 -33.82
N SER A 148 -20.37 -3.23 -34.11
CA SER A 148 -20.96 -2.16 -34.91
C SER A 148 -22.36 -1.75 -34.45
N VAL A 149 -22.53 -1.57 -33.13
CA VAL A 149 -23.80 -1.15 -32.49
C VAL A 149 -23.61 0.09 -31.64
N PRO A 150 -24.67 0.85 -31.32
CA PRO A 150 -24.59 1.97 -30.39
C PRO A 150 -24.09 1.54 -29.01
N ILE A 151 -23.18 2.31 -28.39
CA ILE A 151 -22.66 2.01 -27.04
C ILE A 151 -23.79 1.87 -26.02
N SER A 152 -24.82 2.72 -26.12
CA SER A 152 -26.01 2.71 -25.24
C SER A 152 -26.86 1.44 -25.35
N SER A 153 -26.65 0.61 -26.38
CA SER A 153 -27.33 -0.69 -26.53
C SER A 153 -26.59 -1.84 -25.84
N CYS A 154 -25.42 -1.58 -25.26
CA CYS A 154 -24.59 -2.55 -24.55
C CYS A 154 -24.51 -2.22 -23.05
N HIS A 155 -24.39 -3.25 -22.22
CA HIS A 155 -24.10 -3.08 -20.80
C HIS A 155 -23.16 -4.17 -20.30
N ALA A 156 -22.54 -3.90 -19.17
CA ALA A 156 -21.65 -4.83 -18.48
C ALA A 156 -22.43 -5.62 -17.41
N GLU A 157 -22.17 -6.92 -17.30
CA GLU A 157 -22.73 -7.78 -16.27
C GLU A 157 -21.80 -9.00 -16.08
N ALA A 158 -21.51 -9.35 -14.82
CA ALA A 158 -20.77 -10.55 -14.44
C ALA A 158 -19.48 -10.79 -15.26
N GLY A 159 -18.65 -9.76 -15.44
CA GLY A 159 -17.39 -9.86 -16.19
C GLY A 159 -17.52 -9.97 -17.71
N HIS A 160 -18.70 -9.66 -18.24
CA HIS A 160 -18.99 -9.67 -19.66
C HIS A 160 -19.63 -8.37 -20.11
N VAL A 161 -19.51 -8.06 -21.41
CA VAL A 161 -20.38 -7.08 -22.06
C VAL A 161 -21.47 -7.84 -22.82
N LEU A 162 -22.70 -7.34 -22.73
CA LEU A 162 -23.91 -7.90 -23.33
C LEU A 162 -24.53 -6.89 -24.30
N HIS A 163 -25.09 -7.39 -25.39
CA HIS A 163 -25.96 -6.64 -26.30
C HIS A 163 -27.31 -7.37 -26.41
N PRO A 164 -28.31 -7.00 -25.58
CA PRO A 164 -29.56 -7.74 -25.44
C PRO A 164 -30.34 -7.92 -26.74
N ALA A 165 -30.40 -6.87 -27.57
CA ALA A 165 -31.18 -6.89 -28.81
C ALA A 165 -30.74 -7.98 -29.79
N SER A 166 -29.48 -8.44 -29.72
CA SER A 166 -28.98 -9.55 -30.55
C SER A 166 -28.59 -10.79 -29.74
N GLY A 167 -28.76 -10.78 -28.40
CA GLY A 167 -28.28 -11.84 -27.51
C GLY A 167 -26.75 -12.05 -27.50
N ARG A 168 -25.95 -11.11 -28.01
CA ARG A 168 -24.49 -11.27 -28.06
C ARG A 168 -23.89 -11.01 -26.68
N ARG A 169 -22.88 -11.80 -26.30
CA ARG A 169 -22.10 -11.64 -25.07
C ARG A 169 -20.62 -11.87 -25.34
N VAL A 170 -19.75 -11.10 -24.70
CA VAL A 170 -18.29 -11.23 -24.82
C VAL A 170 -17.63 -10.99 -23.46
N ALA A 171 -16.65 -11.83 -23.09
CA ALA A 171 -15.91 -11.70 -21.83
C ALA A 171 -14.90 -10.55 -21.90
N TYR A 172 -14.62 -9.90 -20.76
CA TYR A 172 -13.70 -8.75 -20.69
C TYR A 172 -12.32 -9.02 -21.26
N GLY A 173 -11.73 -10.19 -20.99
CA GLY A 173 -10.41 -10.55 -21.50
C GLY A 173 -10.28 -10.49 -23.03
N THR A 174 -11.37 -10.79 -23.76
CA THR A 174 -11.40 -10.68 -25.23
C THR A 174 -11.39 -9.23 -25.72
N LEU A 175 -11.88 -8.30 -24.89
CA LEU A 175 -12.02 -6.88 -25.22
C LEU A 175 -10.77 -6.06 -24.88
N VAL A 176 -9.91 -6.57 -23.98
CA VAL A 176 -8.72 -5.88 -23.44
C VAL A 176 -7.92 -5.14 -24.50
N GLN A 177 -7.62 -5.79 -25.63
CA GLN A 177 -6.81 -5.20 -26.68
C GLN A 177 -7.51 -3.99 -27.33
N VAL A 178 -8.79 -4.10 -27.65
CA VAL A 178 -9.54 -2.99 -28.25
C VAL A 178 -9.78 -1.88 -27.22
N ALA A 179 -10.13 -2.25 -25.99
CA ALA A 179 -10.34 -1.33 -24.88
C ALA A 179 -9.09 -0.49 -24.56
N SER A 180 -7.88 -1.04 -24.73
CA SER A 180 -6.62 -0.28 -24.55
C SER A 180 -6.44 0.88 -25.54
N THR A 181 -7.20 0.89 -26.63
CA THR A 181 -7.22 1.98 -27.62
C THR A 181 -8.34 3.01 -27.38
N VAL A 182 -9.21 2.75 -26.41
CA VAL A 182 -10.27 3.69 -26.01
C VAL A 182 -9.67 4.74 -25.08
N PRO A 183 -9.92 6.04 -25.28
CA PRO A 183 -9.48 7.08 -24.35
C PRO A 183 -10.04 6.83 -22.94
N VAL A 184 -9.21 6.98 -21.91
CA VAL A 184 -9.63 6.80 -20.52
C VAL A 184 -10.60 7.93 -20.12
N PRO A 185 -11.85 7.62 -19.70
CA PRO A 185 -12.77 8.63 -19.20
C PRO A 185 -12.22 9.32 -17.94
N GLN A 186 -12.21 10.65 -17.93
CA GLN A 186 -11.61 11.42 -16.83
C GLN A 186 -12.53 11.57 -15.61
N ASP A 187 -13.84 11.69 -15.84
CA ASP A 187 -14.85 11.75 -14.78
C ASP A 187 -16.00 10.77 -15.09
N PRO A 188 -15.75 9.45 -14.99
CA PRO A 188 -16.76 8.45 -15.29
C PRO A 188 -17.89 8.56 -14.26
N PRO A 189 -19.17 8.54 -14.69
CA PRO A 189 -20.29 8.53 -13.76
C PRO A 189 -20.23 7.27 -12.90
N LEU A 190 -20.29 7.47 -11.59
CA LEU A 190 -20.33 6.38 -10.62
C LEU A 190 -21.76 5.87 -10.45
N LYS A 191 -21.90 4.59 -10.11
CA LYS A 191 -23.20 4.03 -9.75
C LYS A 191 -23.80 4.75 -8.54
N THR A 192 -25.11 4.93 -8.54
CA THR A 192 -25.85 5.58 -7.43
C THR A 192 -26.98 4.67 -6.95
N GLY A 193 -27.58 5.04 -5.81
CA GLY A 193 -28.64 4.25 -5.19
C GLY A 193 -28.12 3.02 -4.45
N THR A 194 -28.91 1.94 -4.48
CA THR A 194 -28.56 0.68 -3.82
C THR A 194 -27.48 -0.05 -4.60
N LEU A 195 -26.32 -0.22 -3.96
CA LEU A 195 -25.16 -0.90 -4.52
C LEU A 195 -25.20 -2.39 -4.20
N ARG A 196 -24.66 -3.22 -5.10
CA ARG A 196 -24.77 -4.68 -5.04
C ARG A 196 -23.82 -5.29 -4.00
N LEU A 197 -22.60 -4.80 -3.96
CA LEU A 197 -21.49 -5.25 -3.12
C LEU A 197 -21.23 -4.26 -1.98
N ILE A 198 -21.17 -2.96 -2.28
CA ILE A 198 -20.82 -1.95 -1.28
C ILE A 198 -21.88 -1.91 -0.15
N GLY A 199 -21.42 -2.02 1.10
CA GLY A 199 -22.27 -2.09 2.28
C GLY A 199 -22.81 -3.48 2.60
N LYS A 200 -22.39 -4.52 1.87
CA LYS A 200 -22.71 -5.93 2.17
C LYS A 200 -21.57 -6.63 2.88
N THR A 201 -21.91 -7.60 3.72
CA THR A 201 -20.94 -8.51 4.33
C THR A 201 -20.59 -9.62 3.34
N LEU A 202 -19.32 -9.68 2.94
CA LEU A 202 -18.79 -10.65 1.99
C LEU A 202 -17.57 -11.37 2.57
N GLN A 203 -17.27 -12.56 2.05
CA GLN A 203 -16.06 -13.29 2.43
C GLN A 203 -14.81 -12.54 1.94
N ARG A 204 -13.81 -12.46 2.81
CA ARG A 204 -12.56 -11.76 2.54
C ARG A 204 -11.68 -12.55 1.58
N ILE A 205 -11.20 -11.87 0.54
CA ILE A 205 -10.29 -12.45 -0.47
C ILE A 205 -8.95 -12.91 0.11
N ASP A 206 -8.51 -12.32 1.23
CA ASP A 206 -7.25 -12.63 1.91
C ASP A 206 -7.39 -13.71 3.00
N SER A 207 -8.61 -14.12 3.35
CA SER A 207 -8.85 -15.14 4.39
C SER A 207 -8.25 -16.51 4.07
N PRO A 208 -8.42 -17.08 2.86
CA PRO A 208 -7.94 -18.44 2.57
C PRO A 208 -6.45 -18.64 2.88
N ALA A 209 -5.61 -17.68 2.46
CA ALA A 209 -4.16 -17.76 2.69
C ALA A 209 -3.79 -17.65 4.18
N LYS A 210 -4.55 -16.86 4.95
CA LYS A 210 -4.32 -16.65 6.38
C LYS A 210 -4.74 -17.85 7.23
N VAL A 211 -5.80 -18.57 6.84
CA VAL A 211 -6.30 -19.72 7.62
C VAL A 211 -5.61 -21.04 7.29
N ASN A 212 -5.00 -21.17 6.11
CA ASN A 212 -4.29 -22.37 5.69
C ASN A 212 -2.76 -22.27 5.83
N GLY A 213 -2.24 -21.16 6.35
CA GLY A 213 -0.81 -20.94 6.57
C GLY A 213 0.02 -20.67 5.31
N SER A 214 -0.62 -20.37 4.17
CA SER A 214 0.09 -20.03 2.92
C SER A 214 0.35 -18.53 2.74
N ALA A 215 -0.19 -17.67 3.62
CA ALA A 215 0.15 -16.25 3.65
C ALA A 215 1.64 -16.06 3.98
N ILE A 216 2.30 -15.17 3.24
CA ILE A 216 3.71 -14.84 3.40
C ILE A 216 3.82 -13.46 4.03
N PHE A 217 4.33 -13.40 5.25
CA PHE A 217 4.64 -12.17 5.97
C PHE A 217 6.11 -11.76 5.76
N GLY A 218 6.47 -10.56 6.20
CA GLY A 218 7.83 -10.05 6.05
C GLY A 218 8.87 -10.98 6.70
N ILE A 219 8.52 -11.62 7.81
CA ILE A 219 9.40 -12.54 8.54
C ILE A 219 9.61 -13.89 7.82
N ASP A 220 8.75 -14.23 6.85
CA ASP A 220 8.81 -15.50 6.12
C ASP A 220 9.77 -15.45 4.94
N VAL A 221 10.22 -14.26 4.53
CA VAL A 221 11.10 -14.08 3.38
C VAL A 221 12.43 -14.82 3.57
N ARG A 222 12.80 -15.63 2.58
CA ARG A 222 14.07 -16.38 2.54
C ARG A 222 14.72 -16.16 1.17
N LEU A 223 15.95 -15.65 1.18
CA LEU A 223 16.74 -15.46 -0.05
C LEU A 223 17.95 -16.42 -0.09
N PRO A 224 18.40 -16.82 -1.29
CA PRO A 224 19.64 -17.57 -1.43
C PRO A 224 20.82 -16.83 -0.79
N GLY A 225 21.55 -17.52 0.09
CA GLY A 225 22.71 -16.94 0.77
C GLY A 225 22.39 -15.89 1.84
N MET A 226 21.12 -15.72 2.23
CA MET A 226 20.71 -14.76 3.27
C MET A 226 21.48 -14.95 4.58
N ARG A 227 21.76 -13.84 5.28
CA ARG A 227 22.28 -13.82 6.65
C ARG A 227 21.25 -13.20 7.57
N TYR A 228 21.36 -13.51 8.86
CA TYR A 228 20.39 -13.11 9.88
C TYR A 228 21.06 -12.16 10.86
N ALA A 229 20.40 -11.04 11.13
CA ALA A 229 20.86 -10.08 12.12
C ALA A 229 19.98 -10.13 13.37
N SER A 230 20.58 -9.93 14.53
CA SER A 230 19.87 -9.58 15.77
C SER A 230 20.44 -8.25 16.26
N VAL A 231 19.56 -7.34 16.63
CA VAL A 231 19.93 -5.95 16.95
C VAL A 231 19.58 -5.64 18.41
N MET A 232 20.49 -4.95 19.09
CA MET A 232 20.26 -4.33 20.40
C MET A 232 20.45 -2.82 20.24
N ALA A 233 19.39 -2.06 20.47
CA ALA A 233 19.46 -0.61 20.56
C ALA A 233 19.79 -0.18 22.00
N CYS A 234 20.31 1.04 22.15
CA CYS A 234 20.41 1.70 23.45
C CYS A 234 19.02 1.71 24.13
N PRO A 235 18.93 1.31 25.41
CA PRO A 235 17.65 1.26 26.11
C PRO A 235 17.06 2.66 26.37
N VAL A 236 17.89 3.71 26.28
CA VAL A 236 17.48 5.10 26.49
C VAL A 236 17.39 5.82 25.15
N LEU A 237 16.23 6.43 24.89
CA LEU A 237 15.98 7.19 23.67
C LEU A 237 16.95 8.37 23.57
N GLY A 238 17.69 8.46 22.46
CA GLY A 238 18.71 9.49 22.25
C GLY A 238 20.08 9.14 22.86
N GLY A 239 20.21 7.99 23.52
CA GLY A 239 21.50 7.46 23.94
C GLY A 239 22.33 6.91 22.78
N THR A 240 23.63 6.68 23.04
CA THR A 240 24.62 6.26 22.03
C THR A 240 25.47 5.09 22.52
N LEU A 241 26.05 4.33 21.58
CA LEU A 241 27.05 3.32 21.89
C LEU A 241 28.36 3.98 22.30
N ARG A 242 28.84 3.67 23.51
CA ARG A 242 30.15 4.16 23.98
C ARG A 242 31.26 3.17 23.63
N ARG A 243 31.05 1.90 23.97
CA ARG A 243 32.03 0.83 23.76
C ARG A 243 31.37 -0.54 23.81
N VAL A 244 31.90 -1.50 23.05
CA VAL A 244 31.57 -2.92 23.22
C VAL A 244 32.81 -3.79 22.93
N ASP A 245 33.00 -4.86 23.70
CA ASP A 245 33.92 -5.93 23.32
C ASP A 245 33.18 -6.94 22.44
N GLN A 246 33.61 -7.06 21.18
CA GLN A 246 32.98 -7.93 20.19
C GLN A 246 33.46 -9.39 20.28
N ALA A 247 34.57 -9.67 20.96
CA ALA A 247 35.21 -10.98 20.96
C ALA A 247 34.29 -12.12 21.44
N PRO A 248 33.47 -11.96 22.50
CA PRO A 248 32.54 -13.01 22.94
C PRO A 248 31.51 -13.40 21.87
N ALA A 249 31.01 -12.44 21.09
CA ALA A 249 30.07 -12.72 20.01
C ALA A 249 30.78 -13.43 18.84
N LEU A 250 31.96 -12.96 18.43
CA LEU A 250 32.72 -13.53 17.31
C LEU A 250 33.21 -14.96 17.59
N ALA A 251 33.38 -15.34 18.87
CA ALA A 251 33.72 -16.70 19.26
C ALA A 251 32.57 -17.72 19.04
N ILE A 252 31.32 -17.26 18.88
CA ILE A 252 30.17 -18.14 18.69
C ILE A 252 30.13 -18.65 17.25
N ARG A 253 30.15 -19.98 17.09
CA ARG A 253 30.06 -20.63 15.77
C ARG A 253 28.82 -20.13 15.00
N GLY A 254 29.06 -19.67 13.77
CA GLY A 254 28.03 -19.16 12.87
C GLY A 254 27.86 -17.65 12.93
N VAL A 255 28.43 -16.96 13.93
CA VAL A 255 28.55 -15.50 13.92
C VAL A 255 29.60 -15.09 12.88
N ARG A 256 29.29 -14.07 12.10
CA ARG A 256 30.11 -13.59 10.97
C ARG A 256 30.63 -12.19 11.19
N GLN A 257 29.82 -11.34 11.82
CA GLN A 257 30.16 -9.93 12.00
C GLN A 257 29.39 -9.34 13.18
N VAL A 258 30.02 -8.39 13.86
CA VAL A 258 29.37 -7.44 14.75
C VAL A 258 29.46 -6.06 14.08
N VAL A 259 28.32 -5.37 13.98
CA VAL A 259 28.21 -4.04 13.37
C VAL A 259 27.81 -3.06 14.46
N GLU A 260 28.67 -2.08 14.69
CA GLU A 260 28.40 -0.96 15.59
C GLU A 260 27.67 0.15 14.83
N LEU A 261 26.59 0.65 15.43
CA LEU A 261 25.80 1.78 14.96
C LEU A 261 25.83 2.87 16.04
N PRO A 262 25.50 4.14 15.72
CA PRO A 262 25.57 5.24 16.68
C PRO A 262 24.83 4.97 18.00
N ASN A 263 23.70 4.27 17.95
CA ASN A 263 22.84 3.97 19.10
C ASN A 263 22.40 2.50 19.16
N ALA A 264 23.08 1.60 18.43
CA ALA A 264 22.73 0.20 18.38
C ALA A 264 23.93 -0.67 18.02
N ILE A 265 23.78 -1.99 18.22
CA ILE A 265 24.72 -2.99 17.73
C ILE A 265 23.92 -4.10 17.07
N ALA A 266 24.40 -4.57 15.91
CA ALA A 266 23.83 -5.71 15.21
C ALA A 266 24.84 -6.87 15.15
N VAL A 267 24.40 -8.09 15.45
CA VAL A 267 25.18 -9.31 15.24
C VAL A 267 24.63 -10.06 14.04
N VAL A 268 25.47 -10.23 13.01
CA VAL A 268 25.14 -10.91 11.76
C VAL A 268 25.69 -12.34 11.79
N ALA A 269 24.85 -13.31 11.45
CA ALA A 269 25.19 -14.73 11.51
C ALA A 269 24.53 -15.55 10.39
N ASP A 270 24.95 -16.80 10.25
CA ASP A 270 24.42 -17.74 9.25
C ASP A 270 22.96 -18.14 9.50
N HIS A 271 22.49 -18.04 10.76
CA HIS A 271 21.12 -18.35 11.15
C HIS A 271 20.70 -17.57 12.41
N THR A 272 19.39 -17.40 12.61
CA THR A 272 18.81 -16.62 13.72
C THR A 272 19.32 -17.05 15.10
N GLY A 273 19.48 -18.36 15.32
CA GLY A 273 19.99 -18.88 16.60
C GLY A 273 21.41 -18.39 16.95
N ALA A 274 22.31 -18.34 15.96
CA ALA A 274 23.67 -17.84 16.17
C ALA A 274 23.67 -16.31 16.36
N ALA A 275 22.87 -15.58 15.58
CA ALA A 275 22.73 -14.13 15.73
C ALA A 275 22.26 -13.74 17.14
N ARG A 276 21.21 -14.41 17.64
CA ARG A 276 20.68 -14.16 19.00
C ARG A 276 21.66 -14.51 20.10
N LYS A 277 22.35 -15.67 20.00
CA LYS A 277 23.38 -16.07 20.95
C LYS A 277 24.56 -15.10 20.95
N GLY A 278 24.99 -14.68 19.77
CA GLY A 278 26.05 -13.69 19.60
C GLY A 278 25.68 -12.36 20.24
N LEU A 279 24.48 -11.84 19.97
CA LEU A 279 23.99 -10.60 20.58
C LEU A 279 23.91 -10.70 22.11
N ALA A 280 23.43 -11.83 22.63
CA ALA A 280 23.32 -12.06 24.08
C ALA A 280 24.68 -12.20 24.79
N ALA A 281 25.77 -12.49 24.06
CA ALA A 281 27.12 -12.55 24.61
C ALA A 281 27.78 -11.17 24.75
N LEU A 282 27.25 -10.15 24.07
CA LEU A 282 27.76 -8.79 24.15
C LEU A 282 27.34 -8.11 25.46
N LYS A 283 28.21 -7.23 25.94
CA LYS A 283 27.96 -6.35 27.09
C LYS A 283 28.30 -4.91 26.70
N PRO A 284 27.44 -4.25 25.90
CA PRO A 284 27.71 -2.88 25.47
C PRO A 284 27.58 -1.89 26.61
N GLU A 285 28.51 -0.94 26.63
CA GLU A 285 28.42 0.27 27.43
C GLU A 285 27.71 1.35 26.61
N TRP A 286 26.60 1.85 27.15
CA TRP A 286 25.83 2.93 26.55
C TRP A 286 26.13 4.25 27.25
N SER A 287 25.99 5.34 26.50
CA SER A 287 25.83 6.68 27.04
C SER A 287 24.37 7.08 26.90
N ASP A 288 23.63 7.09 28.01
CA ASP A 288 22.17 7.26 28.02
C ASP A 288 21.70 8.67 27.59
N GLY A 289 22.60 9.65 27.58
CA GLY A 289 22.33 11.00 27.09
C GLY A 289 21.32 11.77 27.94
N ALA A 290 20.62 12.73 27.32
CA ALA A 290 19.75 13.68 28.02
C ALA A 290 18.51 13.03 28.67
N ASN A 291 18.13 11.82 28.25
CA ASN A 291 16.93 11.14 28.72
C ASN A 291 17.23 10.03 29.74
N ALA A 292 18.43 10.00 30.33
CA ALA A 292 18.85 8.96 31.27
C ALA A 292 17.91 8.81 32.49
N SER A 293 17.27 9.90 32.92
CA SER A 293 16.31 9.92 34.03
C SER A 293 14.85 9.94 33.59
N LEU A 294 14.56 9.76 32.29
CA LEU A 294 13.20 9.81 31.79
C LEU A 294 12.47 8.49 32.12
N ASP A 295 11.38 8.60 32.86
CA ASP A 295 10.51 7.48 33.19
C ASP A 295 9.02 7.83 33.00
N THR A 296 8.17 6.82 33.15
CA THR A 296 6.72 6.97 33.01
C THR A 296 6.14 7.98 33.99
N ALA A 297 6.68 8.05 35.22
CA ALA A 297 6.16 8.97 36.24
C ALA A 297 6.45 10.43 35.87
N GLY A 298 7.64 10.72 35.36
CA GLY A 298 8.02 12.04 34.84
C GLY A 298 7.21 12.44 33.61
N LEU A 299 6.96 11.52 32.69
CA LEU A 299 6.09 11.77 31.53
C LEU A 299 4.66 12.11 31.95
N VAL A 300 4.08 11.35 32.90
CA VAL A 300 2.73 11.62 33.42
C VAL A 300 2.68 12.97 34.13
N ALA A 301 3.65 13.27 35.00
CA ALA A 301 3.73 14.56 35.68
C ALA A 301 3.83 15.74 34.70
N THR A 302 4.56 15.56 33.59
CA THR A 302 4.68 16.57 32.53
C THR A 302 3.33 16.80 31.84
N CYS A 303 2.60 15.73 31.50
CA CYS A 303 1.26 15.84 30.92
C CYS A 303 0.26 16.50 31.88
N ASP A 304 0.32 16.16 33.17
CA ASP A 304 -0.55 16.74 34.20
C ASP A 304 -0.31 18.23 34.40
N ALA A 305 0.96 18.64 34.43
CA ALA A 305 1.30 20.06 34.51
C ALA A 305 0.80 20.83 33.28
N ALA A 306 0.78 20.21 32.09
CA ALA A 306 0.31 20.83 30.86
C ALA A 306 -1.21 21.10 30.86
N LEU A 307 -2.01 20.34 31.60
CA LEU A 307 -3.46 20.58 31.74
C LEU A 307 -3.77 21.95 32.37
N GLY A 308 -2.88 22.46 33.23
CA GLY A 308 -2.99 23.78 33.83
C GLY A 308 -2.56 24.94 32.91
N THR A 309 -2.19 24.66 31.66
CA THR A 309 -1.71 25.66 30.69
C THR A 309 -2.71 25.85 29.55
N GLN A 310 -2.50 26.88 28.74
CA GLN A 310 -3.33 27.09 27.55
C GLN A 310 -3.08 25.98 26.52
N GLY A 311 -4.08 25.12 26.33
CA GLY A 311 -4.02 24.05 25.34
C GLY A 311 -4.01 24.54 23.89
N LEU A 312 -3.54 23.67 22.99
CA LEU A 312 -3.62 23.90 21.55
C LEU A 312 -5.07 23.74 21.08
N ILE A 313 -5.57 24.72 20.33
CA ILE A 313 -6.92 24.66 19.74
C ILE A 313 -6.87 23.74 18.52
N ALA A 314 -7.43 22.53 18.66
CA ALA A 314 -7.48 21.55 17.57
C ALA A 314 -8.56 21.88 16.52
N GLU A 315 -9.73 22.35 16.97
CA GLU A 315 -10.87 22.73 16.12
C GLU A 315 -11.74 23.77 16.85
N THR A 316 -12.33 24.70 16.11
CA THR A 316 -13.35 25.63 16.62
C THR A 316 -14.61 25.50 15.79
N LYS A 317 -15.74 25.23 16.45
CA LYS A 317 -17.06 25.12 15.81
C LYS A 317 -18.07 26.02 16.52
N GLY A 318 -18.61 27.00 15.80
CA GLY A 318 -19.51 28.01 16.36
C GLY A 318 -18.77 29.01 17.26
N GLU A 319 -19.41 29.42 18.36
CA GLU A 319 -18.89 30.40 19.33
C GLU A 319 -18.71 29.77 20.73
N PRO A 320 -17.66 28.93 20.95
CA PRO A 320 -17.52 28.17 22.20
C PRO A 320 -17.47 29.03 23.45
N ALA A 321 -16.79 30.18 23.41
CA ALA A 321 -16.70 31.09 24.55
C ALA A 321 -18.09 31.59 24.99
N ARG A 322 -18.93 32.00 24.05
CA ARG A 322 -20.30 32.44 24.32
C ARG A 322 -21.17 31.29 24.85
N ALA A 323 -21.04 30.11 24.25
CA ALA A 323 -21.77 28.92 24.66
C ALA A 323 -21.41 28.51 26.10
N MET A 324 -20.12 28.54 26.44
CA MET A 324 -19.62 28.25 27.79
C MET A 324 -20.10 29.28 28.80
N SER A 325 -20.05 30.59 28.48
CA SER A 325 -20.51 31.64 29.40
C SER A 325 -22.02 31.61 29.66
N ALA A 326 -22.81 31.11 28.71
CA ALA A 326 -24.26 31.01 28.81
C ALA A 326 -24.74 29.65 29.34
N ALA A 327 -23.83 28.71 29.61
CA ALA A 327 -24.17 27.37 30.03
C ALA A 327 -24.78 27.38 31.44
N LYS A 328 -25.93 26.71 31.61
CA LYS A 328 -26.55 26.52 32.94
C LYS A 328 -25.81 25.50 33.81
N THR A 329 -25.05 24.60 33.18
CA THR A 329 -24.31 23.52 33.83
C THR A 329 -23.06 23.23 33.03
N THR A 330 -21.95 23.06 33.71
CA THR A 330 -20.64 22.71 33.14
C THR A 330 -20.13 21.44 33.79
N TYR A 331 -19.48 20.59 33.00
CA TYR A 331 -18.80 19.39 33.48
C TYR A 331 -17.36 19.43 32.98
N GLU A 332 -16.44 19.10 33.87
CA GLU A 332 -15.01 19.06 33.61
C GLU A 332 -14.47 17.72 34.13
N ALA A 333 -13.58 17.11 33.34
CA ALA A 333 -12.95 15.84 33.69
C ALA A 333 -11.62 15.71 32.96
N ASP A 334 -10.61 15.23 33.70
CA ASP A 334 -9.30 14.90 33.15
C ASP A 334 -9.24 13.44 32.75
N PHE A 335 -8.73 13.17 31.55
CA PHE A 335 -8.56 11.82 31.03
C PHE A 335 -7.08 11.57 30.74
N ARG A 336 -6.58 10.42 31.21
CA ARG A 336 -5.22 9.95 30.93
C ARG A 336 -5.27 8.65 30.16
N LEU A 337 -4.53 8.60 29.06
CA LEU A 337 -4.29 7.36 28.32
C LEU A 337 -2.91 6.82 28.69
N PRO A 338 -2.79 5.53 29.04
CA PRO A 338 -1.49 4.95 29.32
C PRO A 338 -0.64 4.85 28.05
N MET A 339 0.68 4.73 28.21
CA MET A 339 1.54 4.32 27.11
C MET A 339 1.23 2.86 26.76
N LEU A 340 0.80 2.63 25.51
CA LEU A 340 0.43 1.30 25.03
C LEU A 340 1.54 0.74 24.15
N ALA A 341 1.88 -0.53 24.38
CA ALA A 341 2.65 -1.30 23.43
C ALA A 341 1.70 -1.87 22.37
N HIS A 342 2.07 -1.74 21.09
CA HIS A 342 1.32 -2.35 19.99
C HIS A 342 1.28 -3.89 20.11
N ALA A 343 2.34 -4.49 20.68
CA ALA A 343 2.45 -5.92 20.96
C ALA A 343 2.03 -6.82 19.78
N ALA A 344 2.51 -6.48 18.57
CA ALA A 344 2.22 -7.24 17.36
C ALA A 344 2.74 -8.69 17.48
N LEU A 345 1.93 -9.65 17.00
CA LEU A 345 2.30 -11.07 16.99
C LEU A 345 3.50 -11.33 16.06
N GLU A 346 3.51 -10.68 14.91
CA GLU A 346 4.72 -10.61 14.07
C GLU A 346 5.65 -9.53 14.66
N PRO A 347 6.87 -9.90 15.11
CA PRO A 347 7.86 -8.92 15.52
C PRO A 347 8.31 -8.08 14.33
N LEU A 348 8.74 -6.84 14.58
CA LEU A 348 9.33 -6.00 13.55
C LEU A 348 10.49 -6.74 12.85
N CYS A 349 10.37 -6.86 11.54
CA CYS A 349 11.32 -7.55 10.69
C CYS A 349 11.58 -6.75 9.41
N CYS A 350 12.75 -6.96 8.83
CA CYS A 350 13.10 -6.42 7.52
C CYS A 350 14.17 -7.32 6.90
N THR A 351 13.97 -7.67 5.64
CA THR A 351 15.01 -8.28 4.80
C THR A 351 15.44 -7.24 3.78
N ALA A 352 16.74 -6.98 3.67
CA ALA A 352 17.30 -6.07 2.67
C ALA A 352 18.33 -6.81 1.80
N HIS A 353 18.20 -6.66 0.49
CA HIS A 353 19.14 -7.15 -0.50
C HIS A 353 19.74 -5.95 -1.24
N VAL A 354 20.91 -5.53 -0.78
CA VAL A 354 21.64 -4.39 -1.35
C VAL A 354 22.60 -4.89 -2.43
N ARG A 355 22.58 -4.26 -3.60
CA ARG A 355 23.47 -4.50 -4.74
C ARG A 355 24.11 -3.17 -5.17
N PRO A 356 25.17 -3.19 -6.00
CA PRO A 356 25.70 -1.95 -6.57
C PRO A 356 24.60 -1.19 -7.31
N GLY A 357 24.24 0.00 -6.82
CA GLY A 357 23.25 0.88 -7.44
C GLY A 357 21.79 0.49 -7.25
N SER A 358 21.45 -0.52 -6.42
CA SER A 358 20.05 -0.84 -6.13
C SER A 358 19.84 -1.54 -4.78
N CYS A 359 18.62 -1.43 -4.26
CA CYS A 359 18.22 -2.14 -3.05
C CYS A 359 16.80 -2.69 -3.19
N GLU A 360 16.62 -3.94 -2.82
CA GLU A 360 15.30 -4.53 -2.65
C GLU A 360 15.06 -4.82 -1.17
N ILE A 361 13.92 -4.38 -0.63
CA ILE A 361 13.55 -4.63 0.77
C ILE A 361 12.20 -5.34 0.85
N TRP A 362 12.09 -6.23 1.83
CA TRP A 362 10.84 -6.89 2.22
C TRP A 362 10.53 -6.56 3.67
N VAL A 363 9.36 -5.98 3.91
CA VAL A 363 8.97 -5.42 5.22
C VAL A 363 7.44 -5.40 5.35
N GLY A 364 6.93 -5.52 6.57
CA GLY A 364 5.53 -5.22 6.91
C GLY A 364 5.39 -3.78 7.37
N SER A 365 5.36 -2.82 6.44
CA SER A 365 5.31 -1.39 6.77
C SER A 365 3.93 -0.78 6.49
N GLN A 366 3.47 0.07 7.41
CA GLN A 366 2.32 0.94 7.17
C GLN A 366 2.62 2.08 6.20
N ALA A 367 3.91 2.40 5.98
CA ALA A 367 4.36 3.52 5.17
C ALA A 367 5.43 3.07 4.16
N PRO A 368 5.07 2.25 3.15
CA PRO A 368 6.05 1.73 2.18
C PRO A 368 6.73 2.83 1.36
N GLY A 369 6.04 3.94 1.06
CA GLY A 369 6.65 5.10 0.40
C GLY A 369 7.72 5.79 1.26
N ARG A 370 7.46 5.93 2.56
CA ARG A 370 8.45 6.44 3.52
C ARG A 370 9.64 5.50 3.64
N ALA A 371 9.37 4.20 3.79
CA ALA A 371 10.41 3.19 3.90
C ALA A 371 11.36 3.21 2.69
N ARG A 372 10.83 3.39 1.47
CA ARG A 372 11.65 3.56 0.27
C ARG A 372 12.62 4.74 0.41
N ASN A 373 12.09 5.90 0.79
CA ASN A 373 12.87 7.13 0.87
C ASN A 373 13.95 7.06 1.96
N GLU A 374 13.63 6.50 3.13
CA GLU A 374 14.58 6.30 4.23
C GLU A 374 15.72 5.36 3.82
N VAL A 375 15.41 4.25 3.13
CA VAL A 375 16.44 3.33 2.62
C VAL A 375 17.28 3.96 1.53
N ALA A 376 16.67 4.71 0.61
CA ALA A 376 17.39 5.44 -0.43
C ALA A 376 18.39 6.44 0.19
N GLN A 377 17.94 7.22 1.18
CA GLN A 377 18.78 8.16 1.92
C GLN A 377 19.92 7.43 2.66
N ALA A 378 19.62 6.34 3.38
CA ALA A 378 20.61 5.58 4.13
C ALA A 378 21.70 4.97 3.23
N LEU A 379 21.37 4.62 1.99
CA LEU A 379 22.30 4.02 1.03
C LEU A 379 22.92 5.03 0.05
N GLY A 380 22.51 6.30 0.09
CA GLY A 380 22.92 7.30 -0.90
C GLY A 380 22.45 6.95 -2.33
N LEU A 381 21.33 6.24 -2.46
CA LEU A 381 20.74 5.84 -3.73
C LEU A 381 19.59 6.77 -4.12
N PRO A 382 19.28 6.91 -5.42
CA PRO A 382 18.03 7.54 -5.82
C PRO A 382 16.83 6.63 -5.47
N ALA A 383 15.65 7.21 -5.22
CA ALA A 383 14.51 6.46 -4.69
C ALA A 383 14.01 5.37 -5.65
N GLU A 384 14.10 5.60 -6.96
CA GLU A 384 13.76 4.65 -8.02
C GLU A 384 14.68 3.42 -8.06
N ALA A 385 15.86 3.49 -7.42
CA ALA A 385 16.75 2.35 -7.26
C ALA A 385 16.39 1.47 -6.04
N VAL A 386 15.37 1.85 -5.27
CA VAL A 386 14.90 1.13 -4.10
C VAL A 386 13.50 0.54 -4.35
N GLN A 387 13.41 -0.78 -4.33
CA GLN A 387 12.15 -1.50 -4.42
C GLN A 387 11.69 -1.95 -3.02
N VAL A 388 10.45 -1.62 -2.68
CA VAL A 388 9.80 -2.06 -1.43
C VAL A 388 8.73 -3.08 -1.75
N ASN A 389 8.93 -4.30 -1.27
CA ASN A 389 7.95 -5.37 -1.28
C ASN A 389 7.26 -5.39 0.10
N ASN A 390 6.05 -4.84 0.16
CA ASN A 390 5.29 -4.75 1.41
C ASN A 390 4.49 -6.03 1.63
N HIS A 391 4.73 -6.70 2.77
CA HIS A 391 4.10 -7.97 3.15
C HIS A 391 3.11 -7.83 4.30
#